data_AF-A0A7J2JRA5-F1
#
_entry.id   AF-A0A7J2JRA5-F1
#
_cell.length_a   1.000
_cell.length_b   1.000
_cell.length_c   1.000
_cell.angle_alpha   90.00
_cell.angle_beta   90.00
_cell.angle_gamma   90.00
#
_symmetry.space_group_name_H-M   'P 1'
#
loop_
_entity.id
_entity.type
_entity.pdbx_description
1 polymer ?
#
loop_
_entity_poly.entity_id
_entity_poly.type
_entity_poly.pdbx_seq_one_letter_code
_entity_poly.pdbx_strand_id
1 'polypeptide(L)' 'GKMRGRVRQRAKGPLVVYHEDGGISKAARNVPGVDVVSVRNVGVVHLAPGGVPGRLTIWTVGAIEALREEQVPFLRR' A
#
# COMPACT_ATOMS: atom_id res chain seq x y z
N GLY A 1 -8.82 10.54 21.65
CA GLY A 1 -7.85 11.19 20.73
C GLY A 1 -8.31 12.51 20.11
N LYS A 2 -9.58 12.91 20.26
CA LYS A 2 -10.16 14.11 19.61
C LYS A 2 -9.40 15.39 19.97
N MET A 3 -9.08 15.59 21.26
CA MET A 3 -8.25 16.71 21.74
C MET A 3 -6.75 16.60 21.40
N ARG A 4 -6.31 15.47 20.82
CA ARG A 4 -4.91 15.23 20.41
C ARG A 4 -4.78 15.11 18.88
N GLY A 5 -5.67 15.78 18.13
CA GLY A 5 -5.62 15.83 16.65
C GLY A 5 -6.18 14.60 15.92
N ARG A 6 -6.57 13.52 16.60
CA ARG A 6 -7.18 12.32 15.99
C ARG A 6 -8.71 12.40 16.09
N VAL A 7 -9.28 13.38 15.40
CA VAL A 7 -10.71 13.69 15.45
C VAL A 7 -11.54 12.71 14.62
N ARG A 8 -11.03 12.30 13.47
CA ARG A 8 -11.71 11.40 12.52
C ARG A 8 -10.89 10.13 12.33
N GLN A 9 -11.57 9.00 12.29
CA GLN A 9 -11.02 7.72 11.84
C GLN A 9 -11.75 7.33 10.56
N ARG A 10 -11.03 6.67 9.64
CA ARG A 10 -11.57 6.18 8.37
C ARG A 10 -11.19 4.73 8.21
N ALA A 11 -12.05 3.95 7.57
CA ALA A 11 -11.73 2.59 7.18
C ALA A 11 -10.55 2.57 6.18
N LYS A 12 -9.80 1.48 6.19
CA LYS A 12 -8.77 1.20 5.19
C LYS A 12 -9.45 0.64 3.94
N GLY A 13 -9.34 1.37 2.84
CA GLY A 13 -9.79 0.96 1.52
C GLY A 13 -8.70 0.20 0.77
N PRO A 14 -8.73 0.21 -0.57
CA PRO A 14 -7.77 -0.54 -1.37
C PRO A 14 -6.34 -0.01 -1.19
N LEU A 15 -5.39 -0.91 -1.41
CA LEU A 15 -3.98 -0.60 -1.52
C LEU A 15 -3.58 -0.64 -3.00
N VAL A 16 -2.94 0.41 -3.51
CA VAL A 16 -2.36 0.42 -4.85
C VAL A 16 -0.84 0.24 -4.72
N VAL A 17 -0.31 -0.79 -5.37
CA VAL A 17 1.12 -1.09 -5.39
C VAL A 17 1.68 -0.84 -6.78
N TYR A 18 2.74 -0.03 -6.86
CA TYR A 18 3.38 0.38 -8.10
C TYR A 18 4.89 0.15 -8.07
N HIS A 19 5.51 -0.05 -9.23
CA HIS A 19 6.96 -0.03 -9.37
C HIS A 19 7.45 1.41 -9.61
N GLU A 20 6.94 2.05 -10.66
CA GLU A 20 7.19 3.45 -11.00
C GLU A 20 5.97 4.33 -10.67
N ASP A 21 6.20 5.52 -10.12
CA ASP A 21 5.10 6.37 -9.64
C ASP A 21 4.26 6.90 -10.81
N GLY A 22 4.88 7.46 -11.85
CA GLY A 22 4.16 7.97 -13.03
C GLY A 22 3.05 8.98 -12.74
N GLY A 23 2.94 9.51 -11.51
CA GLY A 23 1.84 10.36 -11.04
C GLY A 23 0.72 9.65 -10.27
N ILE A 24 0.77 8.32 -10.12
CA ILE A 24 -0.21 7.50 -9.38
C ILE A 24 -0.34 7.97 -7.93
N SER A 25 0.79 8.27 -7.27
CA SER A 25 0.80 8.74 -5.88
C SER A 25 0.04 10.05 -5.71
N LYS A 26 0.17 10.97 -6.66
CA LYS A 26 -0.54 12.26 -6.66
C LYS A 26 -2.02 12.09 -6.98
N ALA A 27 -2.33 11.26 -7.96
CA ALA A 27 -3.71 10.99 -8.39
C ALA A 27 -4.55 10.35 -7.27
N ALA A 28 -3.99 9.35 -6.58
CA ALA A 28 -4.73 8.58 -5.58
C ALA A 28 -4.72 9.21 -4.17
N ARG A 29 -3.81 10.13 -3.85
CA ARG A 29 -3.68 10.73 -2.50
C ARG A 29 -4.96 11.38 -1.97
N ASN A 30 -5.79 11.95 -2.85
CA ASN A 30 -7.01 12.63 -2.43
C ASN A 30 -8.22 11.69 -2.27
N VAL A 31 -8.08 10.41 -2.65
CA VAL A 31 -9.18 9.45 -2.53
C VAL A 31 -9.22 8.91 -1.09
N PRO A 32 -10.31 9.10 -0.33
CA PRO A 32 -10.38 8.67 1.06
C PRO A 32 -10.20 7.16 1.22
N GLY A 33 -9.28 6.76 2.09
CA GLY A 33 -9.06 5.36 2.46
C GLY A 33 -8.18 4.56 1.48
N VAL A 34 -7.84 5.14 0.33
CA VAL A 34 -6.87 4.54 -0.60
C VAL A 34 -5.47 4.83 -0.10
N ASP A 35 -4.65 3.78 0.02
CA ASP A 35 -3.22 3.93 0.26
C ASP A 35 -2.46 3.55 -1.01
N VAL A 36 -1.33 4.19 -1.25
CA VAL A 36 -0.45 3.91 -2.38
C VAL A 36 0.95 3.63 -1.84
N VAL A 37 1.61 2.59 -2.34
CA VAL A 37 2.97 2.23 -1.91
C VAL A 37 3.79 1.70 -3.08
N SER A 38 5.09 1.98 -3.07
CA SER A 38 6.02 1.34 -4.00
C SER A 38 6.22 -0.13 -3.62
N VAL A 39 6.35 -1.01 -4.62
CA VAL A 39 6.62 -2.45 -4.42
C VAL A 39 7.84 -2.71 -3.54
N ARG A 40 8.88 -1.88 -3.65
CA ARG A 40 10.11 -1.99 -2.83
C ARG A 40 9.89 -1.72 -1.34
N ASN A 41 8.84 -0.96 -1.03
CA ASN A 41 8.50 -0.51 0.33
C ASN A 41 7.24 -1.18 0.87
N VAL A 42 6.66 -2.14 0.14
CA VAL A 42 5.46 -2.84 0.61
C VAL A 42 5.82 -3.69 1.83
N GLY A 43 4.94 -3.71 2.83
CA GLY A 43 5.18 -4.38 4.09
C GLY A 43 3.89 -4.79 4.80
N VAL A 44 4.04 -5.50 5.92
CA VAL A 44 2.92 -6.12 6.64
C VAL A 44 1.88 -5.09 7.07
N VAL A 45 2.28 -3.90 7.50
CA VAL A 45 1.34 -2.84 7.92
C VAL A 45 0.43 -2.37 6.78
N HIS A 46 0.90 -2.46 5.53
CA HIS A 46 0.13 -2.09 4.36
C HIS A 46 -0.87 -3.18 3.96
N LEU A 47 -0.42 -4.45 3.97
CA LEU A 47 -1.20 -5.62 3.54
C LEU A 47 -2.17 -6.12 4.62
N ALA A 48 -1.80 -5.99 5.89
CA ALA A 48 -2.55 -6.46 7.05
C ALA A 48 -2.73 -5.34 8.08
N PRO A 49 -3.50 -4.28 7.75
CA PRO A 49 -3.75 -3.19 8.68
C PRO A 49 -4.47 -3.72 9.93
N GLY A 50 -3.92 -3.43 11.12
CA GLY A 50 -4.46 -3.95 12.39
C GLY A 50 -4.18 -5.44 12.62
N GLY A 51 -3.29 -6.07 11.84
CA GLY A 51 -2.93 -7.48 11.98
C GLY A 51 -3.92 -8.46 11.34
N VAL A 52 -4.95 -7.96 10.64
CA VAL A 52 -5.90 -8.79 9.89
C VAL A 52 -5.37 -8.99 8.48
N PRO A 53 -5.07 -10.23 8.05
CA PRO A 53 -4.60 -10.50 6.71
C PRO A 53 -5.75 -10.33 5.70
N GLY A 54 -5.40 -9.99 4.46
CA GLY A 54 -6.37 -9.81 3.39
C GLY A 54 -6.82 -8.36 3.29
N ARG A 55 -6.14 -7.61 2.43
CA ARG A 55 -6.54 -6.28 2.00
C ARG A 55 -6.69 -6.29 0.48
N LEU A 56 -7.76 -5.67 -0.03
CA LEU A 56 -7.91 -5.46 -1.47
C LEU A 56 -6.69 -4.70 -1.99
N THR A 57 -5.87 -5.38 -2.80
CA THR A 57 -4.61 -4.84 -3.30
C THR A 57 -4.59 -4.87 -4.80
N ILE A 58 -4.43 -3.71 -5.42
CA ILE A 58 -4.34 -3.49 -6.86
C ILE A 58 -2.86 -3.36 -7.20
N TRP A 59 -2.38 -4.22 -8.09
CA TRP A 59 -0.99 -4.26 -8.51
C TRP A 59 -0.88 -3.74 -9.93
N THR A 60 0.10 -2.87 -10.20
CA THR A 60 0.49 -2.59 -11.58
C THR A 60 1.27 -3.77 -12.15
N VAL A 61 1.25 -3.92 -13.48
CA VAL A 61 1.97 -5.01 -14.16
C VAL A 61 3.46 -4.98 -13.80
N GLY A 62 4.10 -3.80 -13.90
CA GLY A 62 5.51 -3.63 -13.51
C GLY A 62 5.79 -3.90 -12.03
N ALA A 63 4.81 -3.71 -11.13
CA ALA A 63 4.98 -4.10 -9.74
C ALA A 63 4.99 -5.63 -9.56
N ILE A 64 4.19 -6.36 -10.33
CA ILE A 64 4.20 -7.83 -10.32
C ILE A 64 5.51 -8.36 -10.91
N GLU A 65 5.98 -7.78 -12.00
CA GLU A 65 7.25 -8.14 -12.64
C GLU A 65 8.43 -7.89 -11.70
N ALA A 66 8.51 -6.70 -11.12
CA ALA A 66 9.53 -6.36 -10.13
C ALA A 66 9.52 -7.30 -8.93
N LEU A 67 8.34 -7.72 -8.44
CA LEU A 67 8.22 -8.67 -7.34
C LEU A 67 8.70 -10.09 -7.70
N ARG A 68 8.70 -10.46 -8.98
CA ARG A 68 9.24 -11.74 -9.46
C ARG A 68 10.77 -11.67 -9.62
N GLU A 69 11.29 -10.56 -10.09
CA GLU A 69 12.72 -10.36 -10.39
C GLU A 69 13.52 -9.98 -9.15
N GLU A 70 13.07 -8.95 -8.43
CA GLU A 70 13.57 -8.64 -7.11
C GLU A 70 12.98 -9.70 -6.18
N GLN A 71 13.77 -10.73 -5.85
CA GLN A 71 13.57 -11.48 -4.62
C GLN A 71 13.61 -10.49 -3.46
N VAL A 72 12.46 -9.88 -3.19
CA VAL A 72 12.28 -8.85 -2.18
C VAL A 72 12.88 -9.39 -0.90
N PRO A 73 13.64 -8.60 -0.13
CA PRO A 73 14.50 -9.11 0.95
C PRO A 73 13.79 -10.03 1.95
N PHE A 74 12.46 -9.85 2.13
CA PHE A 74 11.63 -10.65 3.02
C PHE A 74 11.11 -11.98 2.44
N LEU A 75 11.19 -12.18 1.12
CA LEU A 75 10.86 -13.41 0.40
C LEU A 75 12.09 -14.29 0.14
N ARG A 76 13.28 -13.88 0.60
CA ARG A 76 14.47 -14.75 0.67
C ARG A 76 14.36 -15.67 1.89
N ARG A 77 13.62 -16.77 1.74
CA ARG A 77 13.79 -18.01 2.51
C ARG A 77 13.57 -19.20 1.60
#